data_AF-A0AAN5IPG5-F1
#
_entry.id   AF-A0AAN5IPG5-F1
#
_cell.length_a   1.000
_cell.length_b   1.000
_cell.length_c   1.000
_cell.angle_alpha   90.00
_cell.angle_beta   90.00
_cell.angle_gamma   90.00
#
_symmetry.space_group_name_H-M   'P 1'
#
loop_
_entity.id
_entity.type
_entity.pdbx_description
1 polymer ?
#
loop_
_entity_poly.entity_id
_entity_poly.type
_entity_poly.pdbx_seq_one_letter_code
_entity_poly.pdbx_strand_id
1 'polypeptide(L)'
;MINQIIAGVKGVMRRMGLLKALKDVTEHKKVNANDEDYKYIDIWKRLYQGHYAEWHNLNYEHNGNPVNRRQLSMNLPKVTAKYMSKLLFNEKVKINIDDEAAEKFVLNVLKTNGFTNNMERYIEYGEAMGGFVIKVYHDGNKNVKVSFATADCMYPLSNDSENVDECVIANSFHKNNKYYTLLEWNEWHDDVYTVTTELYQSDTPNELGTKVSLTLLFDDIEPVVPLPDFTRPTFIYIKPNIANNKNLTSPLGISVYANALDTLKTLDLMFDSYYQEFKLGKKKVLVPSSFVKTAVGFDGSTTQYFDSTDEAFFLYQGDQDDNGKAIKDISVEIRSTEFIESINAMLRIYAMQVGLSAGTFTFDENGLKTATEVVSEKSETYQTKNSHSQLIEQGIKEMIVSILEVGKFIEAYSGDIVELDTITVDFDDSIAQDEDTTINRYTNAKNQGMIPLKIALQRAWNITESEADEWAEMLAKEKQAEMPNNDMTGIFGEEE
;
A
#
# COMPACT_ATOMS: atom_id res chain seq x y z
N MET A 1 21.30 -19.71 4.28
CA MET A 1 21.64 -18.29 4.51
C MET A 1 22.14 -17.60 3.23
N ILE A 2 23.06 -18.20 2.46
CA ILE A 2 23.56 -17.67 1.18
C ILE A 2 22.44 -17.47 0.13
N ASN A 3 21.44 -18.37 0.08
CA ASN A 3 20.38 -18.32 -0.95
C ASN A 3 19.46 -17.10 -0.90
N GLN A 4 19.22 -16.49 0.27
CA GLN A 4 18.32 -15.33 0.40
C GLN A 4 19.03 -14.00 0.09
N ILE A 5 20.31 -13.85 0.48
CA ILE A 5 21.16 -12.73 0.06
C ILE A 5 21.32 -12.74 -1.47
N ILE A 6 21.56 -13.93 -2.04
CA ILE A 6 21.65 -14.14 -3.48
C ILE A 6 20.33 -13.77 -4.18
N ALA A 7 19.17 -14.21 -3.69
CA ALA A 7 17.88 -13.92 -4.31
C ALA A 7 17.61 -12.41 -4.38
N GLY A 8 18.04 -11.68 -3.35
CA GLY A 8 17.87 -10.25 -3.31
C GLY A 8 18.76 -9.49 -4.27
N VAL A 9 20.07 -9.69 -4.19
CA VAL A 9 21.01 -9.08 -5.13
C VAL A 9 20.67 -9.46 -6.58
N LYS A 10 20.22 -10.70 -6.83
CA LYS A 10 19.73 -11.14 -8.15
C LYS A 10 18.53 -10.32 -8.66
N GLY A 11 17.61 -9.92 -7.78
CA GLY A 11 16.46 -9.09 -8.17
C GLY A 11 16.84 -7.70 -8.68
N VAL A 12 17.77 -7.03 -7.99
CA VAL A 12 18.34 -5.73 -8.45
C VAL A 12 19.11 -5.92 -9.74
N MET A 13 20.04 -6.90 -9.76
CA MET A 13 20.87 -7.16 -10.95
C MET A 13 20.01 -7.50 -12.17
N ARG A 14 18.91 -8.24 -11.98
CA ARG A 14 17.94 -8.52 -13.04
C ARG A 14 17.33 -7.25 -13.61
N ARG A 15 16.87 -6.33 -12.75
CA ARG A 15 16.25 -5.07 -13.20
C ARG A 15 17.25 -4.16 -13.87
N MET A 16 18.45 -4.06 -13.33
CA MET A 16 19.53 -3.30 -13.96
C MET A 16 19.93 -3.92 -15.31
N GLY A 17 19.99 -5.25 -15.39
CA GLY A 17 20.23 -5.98 -16.63
C GLY A 17 19.12 -5.75 -17.66
N LEU A 18 17.86 -5.77 -17.22
CA LEU A 18 16.70 -5.47 -18.04
C LEU A 18 16.71 -4.01 -18.52
N LEU A 19 16.90 -3.03 -17.64
CA LEU A 19 16.96 -1.61 -18.00
C LEU A 19 18.10 -1.33 -18.98
N LYS A 20 19.27 -1.93 -18.77
CA LYS A 20 20.39 -1.83 -19.72
C LYS A 20 20.01 -2.42 -21.07
N ALA A 21 19.41 -3.62 -21.10
CA ALA A 21 18.96 -4.23 -22.35
C ALA A 21 17.89 -3.39 -23.06
N LEU A 22 16.94 -2.80 -22.31
CA LEU A 22 15.92 -1.91 -22.86
C LEU A 22 16.53 -0.63 -23.46
N LYS A 23 17.58 -0.06 -22.85
CA LYS A 23 18.32 1.09 -23.39
C LYS A 23 19.07 0.77 -24.69
N ASP A 24 19.39 -0.51 -24.91
CA ASP A 24 20.08 -0.99 -26.11
C ASP A 24 19.10 -1.35 -27.27
N VAL A 25 17.79 -1.36 -27.02
CA VAL A 25 16.78 -1.57 -28.07
C VAL A 25 16.73 -0.34 -28.99
N THR A 26 16.90 -0.56 -30.31
CA THR A 26 16.99 0.52 -31.31
C THR A 26 15.74 0.68 -32.16
N GLU A 27 14.82 -0.29 -32.10
CA GLU A 27 13.55 -0.30 -32.87
C GLU A 27 12.49 0.64 -32.26
N HIS A 28 12.70 1.11 -31.02
CA HIS A 28 11.78 1.93 -30.24
C HIS A 28 12.43 3.23 -29.74
N LYS A 29 11.62 4.17 -29.24
CA LYS A 29 12.11 5.36 -28.54
C LYS A 29 12.98 4.97 -27.34
N LYS A 30 13.97 5.82 -27.05
CA LYS A 30 14.93 5.56 -25.98
C LYS A 30 14.26 5.60 -24.62
N VAL A 31 14.58 4.62 -23.78
CA VAL A 31 14.16 4.61 -22.38
C VAL A 31 14.82 5.76 -21.60
N ASN A 32 14.00 6.70 -21.14
CA ASN A 32 14.40 7.84 -20.31
C ASN A 32 14.28 7.50 -18.82
N ALA A 33 14.99 6.46 -18.39
CA ALA A 33 14.93 5.99 -17.01
C ALA A 33 16.33 5.85 -16.39
N ASN A 34 16.49 6.30 -15.15
CA ASN A 34 17.76 6.27 -14.41
C ASN A 34 17.88 4.97 -13.60
N ASP A 35 19.03 4.31 -13.68
CA ASP A 35 19.33 3.08 -12.93
C ASP A 35 19.20 3.29 -11.41
N GLU A 36 19.45 4.51 -10.91
CA GLU A 36 19.30 4.83 -9.48
C GLU A 36 17.85 4.77 -9.01
N ASP A 37 16.89 5.20 -9.83
CA ASP A 37 15.46 5.17 -9.47
C ASP A 37 15.01 3.73 -9.19
N TYR A 38 15.39 2.79 -10.06
CA TYR A 38 15.05 1.37 -9.89
C TYR A 38 15.80 0.69 -8.75
N LYS A 39 16.99 1.18 -8.37
CA LYS A 39 17.66 0.74 -7.15
C LYS A 39 16.85 1.14 -5.91
N TYR A 40 16.37 2.39 -5.87
CA TYR A 40 15.52 2.85 -4.77
C TYR A 40 14.20 2.08 -4.70
N ILE A 41 13.52 1.89 -5.84
CA ILE A 41 12.29 1.10 -5.93
C ILE A 41 12.51 -0.33 -5.39
N ASP A 42 13.65 -0.96 -5.72
CA ASP A 42 13.97 -2.29 -5.21
C ASP A 42 14.25 -2.30 -3.70
N ILE A 43 14.95 -1.30 -3.15
CA ILE A 43 15.11 -1.14 -1.70
C ILE A 43 13.74 -1.06 -1.01
N TRP A 44 12.85 -0.18 -1.49
CA TRP A 44 11.52 -0.03 -0.90
C TRP A 44 10.71 -1.32 -1.01
N LYS A 45 10.72 -1.97 -2.18
CA LYS A 45 10.08 -3.27 -2.39
C LYS A 45 10.53 -4.33 -1.37
N ARG A 46 11.83 -4.40 -1.06
CA ARG A 46 12.39 -5.35 -0.08
C ARG A 46 11.96 -5.06 1.33
N LEU A 47 11.92 -3.79 1.69
CA LEU A 47 11.46 -3.32 2.99
C LEU A 47 9.97 -3.65 3.17
N TYR A 48 9.16 -3.41 2.15
CA TYR A 48 7.76 -3.84 2.08
C TYR A 48 7.58 -5.37 2.18
N GLN A 49 8.50 -6.14 1.60
CA GLN A 49 8.52 -7.61 1.74
C GLN A 49 9.01 -8.10 3.12
N GLY A 50 9.46 -7.19 3.99
CA GLY A 50 9.91 -7.48 5.35
C GLY A 50 11.37 -7.96 5.46
N HIS A 51 12.16 -7.87 4.39
CA HIS A 51 13.59 -8.23 4.43
C HIS A 51 14.42 -7.52 3.37
N TYR A 52 15.24 -6.58 3.84
CA TYR A 52 16.37 -6.00 3.11
C TYR A 52 17.69 -6.51 3.70
N ALA A 53 18.45 -7.31 2.94
CA ALA A 53 19.61 -8.04 3.45
C ALA A 53 20.69 -7.16 4.08
N GLU A 54 21.03 -6.02 3.47
CA GLU A 54 22.07 -5.11 3.98
C GLU A 54 21.70 -4.47 5.33
N TRP A 55 20.41 -4.42 5.64
CA TRP A 55 19.90 -3.89 6.90
C TRP A 55 19.64 -5.02 7.90
N HIS A 56 18.97 -6.08 7.48
CA HIS A 56 18.44 -7.10 8.40
C HIS A 56 19.39 -8.27 8.65
N ASN A 57 20.46 -8.45 7.87
CA ASN A 57 21.43 -9.51 8.13
C ASN A 57 22.59 -8.96 8.96
N LEU A 58 22.62 -9.35 10.23
CA LEU A 58 23.66 -8.97 11.16
C LEU A 58 24.76 -10.03 11.13
N ASN A 59 25.97 -9.59 10.78
CA ASN A 59 27.18 -10.39 10.81
C ASN A 59 28.18 -9.69 11.74
N TYR A 60 28.53 -10.33 12.86
CA TYR A 60 29.47 -9.80 13.84
C TYR A 60 30.21 -10.94 14.53
N GLU A 61 31.34 -10.65 15.18
CA GLU A 61 32.09 -11.62 15.95
C GLU A 61 31.67 -11.56 17.43
N HIS A 62 31.43 -12.73 18.04
CA HIS A 62 31.14 -12.85 19.46
C HIS A 62 31.97 -13.99 20.06
N ASN A 63 32.85 -13.66 21.01
CA ASN A 63 33.77 -14.61 21.66
C ASN A 63 34.60 -15.44 20.66
N GLY A 64 35.20 -14.79 19.66
CA GLY A 64 36.01 -15.48 18.65
C GLY A 64 35.21 -16.24 17.58
N ASN A 65 33.87 -16.26 17.68
CA ASN A 65 33.01 -16.99 16.76
C ASN A 65 32.19 -16.02 15.89
N PRO A 66 32.11 -16.26 14.56
CA PRO A 66 31.23 -15.48 13.71
C PRO A 66 29.76 -15.78 14.05
N VAL A 67 28.99 -14.73 14.30
CA VAL A 67 27.54 -14.79 14.50
C VAL A 67 26.87 -14.18 13.29
N ASN A 68 26.06 -14.99 12.62
CA ASN A 68 25.20 -14.56 11.52
C ASN A 68 23.75 -14.74 11.97
N ARG A 69 23.02 -13.63 12.13
CA ARG A 69 21.60 -13.67 12.52
C ARG A 69 20.79 -12.64 11.75
N ARG A 70 19.48 -12.88 11.66
CA ARG A 70 18.53 -11.90 11.16
C ARG A 70 18.09 -10.98 12.30
N GLN A 71 18.15 -9.67 12.09
CA GLN A 71 17.48 -8.66 12.91
C GLN A 71 15.97 -8.78 12.69
N LEU A 72 15.20 -8.82 13.78
CA LEU A 72 13.74 -8.75 13.69
C LEU A 72 13.31 -7.40 13.10
N SER A 73 12.17 -7.41 12.42
CA SER A 73 11.57 -6.22 11.82
C SER A 73 10.13 -6.09 12.28
N MET A 74 9.71 -4.86 12.54
CA MET A 74 8.31 -4.51 12.80
C MET A 74 7.46 -4.58 11.52
N ASN A 75 8.11 -4.68 10.35
CA ASN A 75 7.46 -4.67 9.03
C ASN A 75 6.58 -3.42 8.81
N LEU A 76 6.99 -2.29 9.39
CA LEU A 76 6.30 -1.00 9.28
C LEU A 76 6.09 -0.53 7.83
N PRO A 77 7.00 -0.77 6.85
CA PRO A 77 6.74 -0.45 5.45
C PRO A 77 5.45 -1.09 4.92
N LYS A 78 5.22 -2.38 5.21
CA LYS A 78 3.97 -3.09 4.86
C LYS A 78 2.77 -2.54 5.62
N VAL A 79 2.91 -2.27 6.92
CA VAL A 79 1.83 -1.72 7.75
C VAL A 79 1.40 -0.34 7.23
N THR A 80 2.38 0.51 6.90
CA THR A 80 2.16 1.88 6.42
C THR A 80 1.49 1.89 5.05
N ALA A 81 2.02 1.13 4.09
CA ALA A 81 1.43 1.04 2.76
C ALA A 81 -0.02 0.53 2.82
N LYS A 82 -0.29 -0.51 3.63
CA LYS A 82 -1.65 -1.03 3.85
C LYS A 82 -2.57 -0.02 4.51
N TYR A 83 -2.07 0.73 5.49
CA TYR A 83 -2.85 1.78 6.16
C TYR A 83 -3.22 2.89 5.17
N MET A 84 -2.24 3.39 4.41
CA MET A 84 -2.47 4.41 3.37
C MET A 84 -3.46 3.92 2.32
N SER A 85 -3.32 2.70 1.81
CA SER A 85 -4.25 2.13 0.84
C SER A 85 -5.70 2.15 1.31
N LYS A 86 -5.96 1.71 2.55
CA LYS A 86 -7.30 1.69 3.14
C LYS A 86 -7.87 3.08 3.38
N LEU A 87 -7.00 4.02 3.70
CA LEU A 87 -7.35 5.42 3.90
C LEU A 87 -7.75 6.09 2.57
N LEU A 88 -7.08 5.73 1.48
CA LEU A 88 -7.22 6.37 0.17
C LEU A 88 -8.35 5.78 -0.68
N PHE A 89 -8.57 4.47 -0.63
CA PHE A 89 -9.55 3.80 -1.49
C PHE A 89 -10.15 2.58 -0.79
N ASN A 90 -11.47 2.49 -0.81
CA ASN A 90 -12.23 1.37 -0.26
C ASN A 90 -13.51 1.12 -1.08
N GLU A 91 -14.29 0.13 -0.68
CA GLU A 91 -15.52 -0.30 -1.38
C GLU A 91 -16.64 0.75 -1.43
N LYS A 92 -16.55 1.82 -0.64
CA LYS A 92 -17.56 2.89 -0.59
C LYS A 92 -17.27 4.03 -1.57
N VAL A 93 -16.16 3.99 -2.32
CA VAL A 93 -15.88 4.96 -3.38
C VAL A 93 -16.99 4.92 -4.43
N LYS A 94 -17.56 6.08 -4.75
CA LYS A 94 -18.60 6.21 -5.79
C LYS A 94 -18.04 6.96 -6.99
N ILE A 95 -18.31 6.41 -8.17
CA ILE A 95 -17.95 7.02 -9.44
C ILE A 95 -19.26 7.42 -10.10
N ASN A 96 -19.42 8.71 -10.39
CA ASN A 96 -20.56 9.25 -11.11
C ASN A 96 -20.08 9.85 -12.43
N ILE A 97 -20.79 9.58 -13.52
CA ILE A 97 -20.48 10.11 -14.85
C ILE A 97 -21.74 10.79 -15.38
N ASP A 98 -21.63 12.05 -15.81
CA ASP A 98 -22.75 12.85 -16.36
C ASP A 98 -23.13 12.42 -17.80
N ASP A 99 -23.30 11.11 -18.00
CA ASP A 99 -23.87 10.46 -19.18
C ASP A 99 -24.28 9.03 -18.81
N GLU A 100 -25.58 8.73 -18.88
CA GLU A 100 -26.14 7.44 -18.41
C GLU A 100 -25.59 6.23 -19.19
N ALA A 101 -25.32 6.39 -20.49
CA ALA A 101 -24.82 5.31 -21.33
C ALA A 101 -23.34 5.01 -21.02
N ALA A 102 -22.52 6.04 -20.88
CA ALA A 102 -21.13 5.96 -20.47
C ALA A 102 -21.02 5.37 -19.07
N GLU A 103 -21.81 5.87 -18.12
CA GLU A 103 -21.82 5.40 -16.74
C GLU A 103 -22.12 3.90 -16.67
N LYS A 104 -23.21 3.47 -17.30
CA LYS A 104 -23.60 2.06 -17.33
C LYS A 104 -22.53 1.17 -17.95
N PHE A 105 -21.92 1.61 -19.06
CA PHE A 105 -20.87 0.86 -19.73
C PHE A 105 -19.61 0.73 -18.84
N VAL A 106 -19.12 1.86 -18.32
CA VAL A 106 -17.92 1.93 -17.49
C VAL A 106 -18.09 1.12 -16.22
N LEU A 107 -19.19 1.31 -15.48
CA LEU A 107 -19.43 0.57 -14.23
C LEU A 107 -19.49 -0.95 -14.48
N ASN A 108 -20.02 -1.39 -15.63
CA ASN A 108 -19.99 -2.81 -16.01
C ASN A 108 -18.56 -3.31 -16.30
N VAL A 109 -17.73 -2.52 -17.00
CA VAL A 109 -16.31 -2.83 -17.23
C VAL A 109 -15.56 -2.92 -15.90
N LEU A 110 -15.72 -1.96 -15.00
CA LEU A 110 -15.06 -1.95 -13.70
C LEU A 110 -15.47 -3.17 -12.85
N LYS A 111 -16.76 -3.51 -12.84
CA LYS A 111 -17.29 -4.68 -12.11
C LYS A 111 -16.72 -5.99 -12.64
N THR A 112 -16.74 -6.19 -13.97
CA THR A 112 -16.29 -7.44 -14.60
C THR A 112 -14.77 -7.65 -14.53
N ASN A 113 -14.01 -6.57 -14.36
CA ASN A 113 -12.56 -6.61 -14.15
C ASN A 113 -12.15 -6.66 -12.66
N GLY A 114 -13.12 -6.70 -11.74
CA GLY A 114 -12.84 -6.71 -10.29
C GLY A 114 -12.08 -5.47 -9.83
N PHE A 115 -12.38 -4.30 -10.44
CA PHE A 115 -11.61 -3.06 -10.30
C PHE A 115 -11.38 -2.68 -8.84
N THR A 116 -12.43 -2.61 -8.01
CA THR A 116 -12.34 -2.14 -6.61
C THR A 116 -11.28 -2.90 -5.80
N ASN A 117 -11.27 -4.23 -5.87
CA ASN A 117 -10.33 -5.07 -5.13
C ASN A 117 -8.89 -4.95 -5.67
N ASN A 118 -8.75 -4.79 -6.99
CA ASN A 118 -7.44 -4.61 -7.61
C ASN A 118 -6.91 -3.20 -7.30
N MET A 119 -7.74 -2.17 -7.37
CA MET A 119 -7.35 -0.80 -7.11
C MET A 119 -6.81 -0.62 -5.69
N GLU A 120 -7.50 -1.11 -4.66
CA GLU A 120 -6.97 -1.10 -3.28
C GLU A 120 -5.59 -1.80 -3.23
N ARG A 121 -5.47 -3.01 -3.77
CA ARG A 121 -4.19 -3.74 -3.79
C ARG A 121 -3.06 -2.96 -4.47
N TYR A 122 -3.33 -2.34 -5.60
CA TYR A 122 -2.30 -1.64 -6.38
C TYR A 122 -1.98 -0.24 -5.86
N ILE A 123 -2.92 0.44 -5.20
CA ILE A 123 -2.60 1.61 -4.38
C ILE A 123 -1.61 1.20 -3.28
N GLU A 124 -1.85 0.08 -2.59
CA GLU A 124 -0.89 -0.40 -1.59
C GLU A 124 0.52 -0.61 -2.17
N TYR A 125 0.61 -1.23 -3.34
CA TYR A 125 1.88 -1.38 -4.06
C TYR A 125 2.47 -0.04 -4.50
N GLY A 126 1.63 0.91 -4.90
CA GLY A 126 2.01 2.26 -5.26
C GLY A 126 2.63 3.01 -4.10
N GLU A 127 1.97 3.05 -2.95
CA GLU A 127 2.48 3.69 -1.73
C GLU A 127 3.78 3.02 -1.26
N ALA A 128 3.90 1.70 -1.46
CA ALA A 128 5.10 0.94 -1.10
C ALA A 128 6.29 1.11 -2.05
N MET A 129 6.07 1.33 -3.35
CA MET A 129 7.14 1.31 -4.36
C MET A 129 7.30 2.61 -5.14
N GLY A 130 6.44 3.61 -4.90
CA GLY A 130 6.47 4.91 -5.58
C GLY A 130 5.56 5.02 -6.80
N GLY A 131 4.69 4.04 -7.03
CA GLY A 131 3.63 4.13 -8.03
C GLY A 131 3.17 2.80 -8.60
N PHE A 132 2.18 2.88 -9.47
CA PHE A 132 1.63 1.75 -10.21
C PHE A 132 1.01 2.27 -11.50
N VAL A 133 0.80 1.35 -12.44
CA VAL A 133 0.19 1.64 -13.73
C VAL A 133 -1.13 0.91 -13.83
N ILE A 134 -2.15 1.59 -14.33
CA ILE A 134 -3.40 0.99 -14.81
C ILE A 134 -3.31 0.91 -16.32
N LYS A 135 -3.71 -0.22 -16.90
CA LYS A 135 -3.74 -0.40 -18.36
C LYS A 135 -5.14 -0.74 -18.80
N VAL A 136 -5.64 -0.03 -19.80
CA VAL A 136 -6.90 -0.29 -20.46
C VAL A 136 -6.61 -0.90 -21.83
N TYR A 137 -7.17 -2.06 -22.11
CA TYR A 137 -6.90 -2.79 -23.36
C TYR A 137 -8.12 -3.63 -23.74
N HIS A 138 -8.09 -4.30 -24.89
CA HIS A 138 -9.15 -5.24 -25.29
C HIS A 138 -8.64 -6.68 -25.31
N ASP A 139 -9.53 -7.63 -25.03
CA ASP A 139 -9.21 -9.08 -25.08
C ASP A 139 -9.42 -9.71 -26.47
N GLY A 140 -9.63 -8.90 -27.50
CA GLY A 140 -9.92 -9.34 -28.87
C GLY A 140 -11.35 -9.82 -29.10
N ASN A 141 -12.18 -9.93 -28.05
CA ASN A 141 -13.57 -10.40 -28.11
C ASN A 141 -14.57 -9.28 -27.79
N LYS A 142 -14.28 -8.05 -28.22
CA LYS A 142 -15.07 -6.84 -27.93
C LYS A 142 -15.30 -6.58 -26.43
N ASN A 143 -14.41 -7.03 -25.55
CA ASN A 143 -14.45 -6.67 -24.14
C ASN A 143 -13.28 -5.77 -23.77
N VAL A 144 -13.59 -4.68 -23.08
CA VAL A 144 -12.58 -3.83 -22.44
C VAL A 144 -12.09 -4.52 -21.17
N LYS A 145 -10.78 -4.57 -21.00
CA LYS A 145 -10.08 -5.11 -19.85
C LYS A 145 -9.26 -4.04 -19.16
N VAL A 146 -9.17 -4.18 -17.85
CA VAL A 146 -8.34 -3.34 -16.99
C VAL A 146 -7.33 -4.24 -16.31
N SER A 147 -6.05 -3.93 -16.47
CA SER A 147 -4.97 -4.60 -15.76
C SER A 147 -4.09 -3.59 -15.05
N PHE A 148 -3.20 -4.08 -14.21
CA PHE A 148 -2.35 -3.23 -13.39
C PHE A 148 -0.93 -3.76 -13.42
N ALA A 149 0.04 -2.85 -13.29
CA ALA A 149 1.45 -3.16 -13.14
C ALA A 149 2.05 -2.33 -12.01
N THR A 150 3.04 -2.87 -11.32
CA THR A 150 3.75 -2.18 -10.25
C THR A 150 4.85 -1.26 -10.82
N ALA A 151 5.28 -0.24 -10.07
CA ALA A 151 6.28 0.75 -10.53
C ALA A 151 7.57 0.12 -11.09
N ASP A 152 8.00 -1.03 -10.57
CA ASP A 152 9.19 -1.75 -11.02
C ASP A 152 9.08 -2.43 -12.38
N CYS A 153 7.89 -2.41 -12.98
CA CYS A 153 7.62 -3.00 -14.29
C CYS A 153 7.47 -1.94 -15.38
N MET A 154 7.45 -0.64 -15.07
CA MET A 154 7.24 0.43 -16.04
C MET A 154 8.51 1.27 -16.20
N TYR A 155 8.82 1.62 -17.46
CA TYR A 155 9.99 2.39 -17.84
C TYR A 155 9.57 3.56 -18.76
N PRO A 156 9.67 4.81 -18.31
CA PRO A 156 9.32 5.98 -19.12
C PRO A 156 10.20 6.09 -20.38
N LEU A 157 9.60 6.47 -21.51
CA LEU A 157 10.28 6.82 -22.75
C LEU A 157 10.27 8.34 -22.95
N SER A 158 9.11 8.95 -22.73
CA SER A 158 8.91 10.40 -22.71
C SER A 158 7.95 10.79 -21.60
N ASN A 159 8.13 12.00 -21.09
CA ASN A 159 7.33 12.57 -20.02
C ASN A 159 7.35 14.09 -20.14
N ASP A 160 6.29 14.73 -19.67
CA ASP A 160 6.24 16.17 -19.45
C ASP A 160 6.45 16.47 -17.95
N SER A 161 6.02 17.67 -17.51
CA SER A 161 6.16 18.09 -16.11
C SER A 161 5.20 17.38 -15.16
N GLU A 162 4.11 16.82 -15.66
CA GLU A 162 3.02 16.24 -14.89
C GLU A 162 2.87 14.74 -15.16
N ASN A 163 3.04 14.30 -16.40
CA ASN A 163 2.63 12.99 -16.90
C ASN A 163 3.76 12.24 -17.63
N VAL A 164 3.62 10.91 -17.67
CA VAL A 164 4.42 10.04 -18.53
C VAL A 164 3.57 9.69 -19.73
N ASP A 165 3.94 10.19 -20.92
CA ASP A 165 3.15 10.04 -22.14
C ASP A 165 3.46 8.74 -22.88
N GLU A 166 4.69 8.25 -22.72
CA GLU A 166 5.17 7.04 -23.40
C GLU A 166 5.97 6.18 -22.44
N CYS A 167 5.74 4.88 -22.45
CA CYS A 167 6.45 3.96 -21.59
C CYS A 167 6.58 2.57 -22.21
N VAL A 168 7.54 1.79 -21.71
CA VAL A 168 7.56 0.34 -21.90
C VAL A 168 7.21 -0.35 -20.58
N ILE A 169 6.26 -1.28 -20.65
CA ILE A 169 5.82 -2.08 -19.51
C ILE A 169 6.34 -3.51 -19.70
N ALA A 170 7.18 -3.96 -18.76
CA ALA A 170 7.84 -5.25 -18.81
C ALA A 170 7.18 -6.23 -17.83
N ASN A 171 6.62 -7.32 -18.35
CA ASN A 171 6.12 -8.43 -17.54
C ASN A 171 7.02 -9.65 -17.69
N SER A 172 7.66 -10.04 -16.60
CA SER A 172 8.64 -11.11 -16.58
C SER A 172 8.14 -12.34 -15.83
N PHE A 173 8.15 -13.51 -16.48
CA PHE A 173 7.65 -14.77 -15.92
C PHE A 173 8.52 -15.97 -16.32
N HIS A 174 8.28 -17.13 -15.70
CA HIS A 174 9.03 -18.37 -15.96
C HIS A 174 8.06 -19.46 -16.40
N LYS A 175 8.33 -20.09 -17.55
CA LYS A 175 7.48 -21.14 -18.15
C LYS A 175 8.38 -22.11 -18.91
N ASN A 176 8.07 -23.41 -18.88
CA ASN A 176 8.80 -24.44 -19.64
C ASN A 176 10.33 -24.38 -19.47
N ASN A 177 10.81 -24.13 -18.24
CA ASN A 177 12.24 -24.02 -17.90
C ASN A 177 13.01 -22.90 -18.65
N LYS A 178 12.28 -21.86 -19.11
CA LYS A 178 12.82 -20.65 -19.72
C LYS A 178 12.23 -19.43 -19.04
N TYR A 179 12.99 -18.33 -19.04
CA TYR A 179 12.53 -17.04 -18.57
C TYR A 179 12.00 -16.25 -19.77
N TYR A 180 10.83 -15.66 -19.61
CA TYR A 180 10.22 -14.82 -20.63
C TYR A 180 10.00 -13.42 -20.11
N THR A 181 10.14 -12.45 -20.99
CA THR A 181 9.79 -11.06 -20.73
C THR A 181 8.92 -10.57 -21.86
N LEU A 182 7.68 -10.23 -21.54
CA LEU A 182 6.75 -9.56 -22.44
C LEU A 182 6.98 -8.05 -22.27
N LEU A 183 7.36 -7.36 -23.34
CA LEU A 183 7.49 -5.92 -23.38
C LEU A 183 6.30 -5.34 -24.13
N GLU A 184 5.64 -4.38 -23.52
CA GLU A 184 4.54 -3.62 -24.11
C GLU A 184 4.98 -2.16 -24.22
N TRP A 185 5.35 -1.77 -25.44
CA TRP A 185 5.75 -0.41 -25.80
C TRP A 185 4.51 0.41 -26.11
N ASN A 186 4.36 1.54 -25.44
CA ASN A 186 3.25 2.47 -25.57
C ASN A 186 3.84 3.78 -26.09
N GLU A 187 3.66 4.05 -27.39
CA GLU A 187 4.35 5.12 -28.11
C GLU A 187 3.41 5.90 -29.04
N TRP A 188 3.74 7.17 -29.27
CA TRP A 188 3.14 8.04 -30.27
C TRP A 188 4.03 8.09 -31.52
N HIS A 189 3.46 7.73 -32.66
CA HIS A 189 4.08 7.84 -33.98
C HIS A 189 3.18 8.66 -34.91
N ASP A 190 3.67 9.82 -35.37
CA ASP A 190 2.93 10.70 -36.29
C ASP A 190 1.47 10.95 -35.85
N ASP A 191 1.30 11.33 -34.58
CA ASP A 191 0.00 11.57 -33.90
C ASP A 191 -0.93 10.35 -33.76
N VAL A 192 -0.43 9.14 -34.05
CA VAL A 192 -1.14 7.88 -33.81
C VAL A 192 -0.52 7.16 -32.62
N TYR A 193 -1.32 6.91 -31.58
CA TYR A 193 -0.91 6.09 -30.45
C TYR A 193 -0.81 4.63 -30.90
N THR A 194 0.30 3.97 -30.58
CA THR A 194 0.60 2.61 -31.01
C THR A 194 1.08 1.79 -29.82
N VAL A 195 0.46 0.62 -29.64
CA VAL A 195 0.88 -0.37 -28.66
C VAL A 195 1.59 -1.51 -29.39
N THR A 196 2.89 -1.68 -29.11
CA THR A 196 3.69 -2.79 -29.65
C THR A 196 4.03 -3.78 -28.56
N THR A 197 3.64 -5.04 -28.75
CA THR A 197 3.94 -6.12 -27.81
C THR A 197 5.03 -7.03 -28.39
N GLU A 198 6.03 -7.32 -27.58
CA GLU A 198 7.17 -8.15 -27.95
C GLU A 198 7.46 -9.20 -26.90
N LEU A 199 7.81 -10.42 -27.32
CA LEU A 199 8.20 -11.50 -26.41
C LEU A 199 9.69 -11.79 -26.53
N TYR A 200 10.37 -11.80 -25.38
CA TYR A 200 11.77 -12.17 -25.28
C TYR A 200 11.91 -13.44 -24.43
N GLN A 201 12.89 -14.28 -24.78
CA GLN A 201 13.21 -15.52 -24.09
C GLN A 201 14.68 -15.52 -23.66
N SER A 202 14.92 -15.90 -22.40
CA SER A 202 16.24 -16.06 -21.82
C SER A 202 16.40 -17.41 -21.10
N ASP A 203 17.62 -17.91 -21.08
CA ASP A 203 18.05 -19.04 -20.26
C ASP A 203 18.34 -18.65 -18.81
N THR A 204 18.52 -17.35 -18.55
CA THR A 204 18.83 -16.82 -17.23
C THR A 204 17.77 -15.82 -16.78
N PRO A 205 17.52 -15.68 -15.47
CA PRO A 205 16.52 -14.73 -14.99
C PRO A 205 16.95 -13.28 -15.20
N ASN A 206 18.24 -12.98 -15.36
CA ASN A 206 18.77 -11.62 -15.25
C ASN A 206 18.97 -10.91 -16.60
N GLU A 207 18.72 -11.61 -17.70
CA GLU A 207 18.93 -11.12 -19.05
C GLU A 207 17.59 -11.10 -19.79
N LEU A 208 17.38 -10.09 -20.64
CA LEU A 208 16.23 -10.03 -21.53
C LEU A 208 16.23 -11.22 -22.51
N GLY A 209 17.42 -11.59 -23.00
CA GLY A 209 17.62 -12.70 -23.92
C GLY A 209 17.31 -12.32 -25.37
N THR A 210 16.73 -13.25 -26.12
CA THR A 210 16.47 -13.10 -27.56
C THR A 210 14.98 -12.88 -27.83
N LYS A 211 14.65 -11.96 -28.75
CA LYS A 211 13.28 -11.77 -29.26
C LYS A 211 12.80 -13.06 -29.92
N VAL A 212 11.61 -13.53 -29.54
CA VAL A 212 10.94 -14.72 -30.08
C VAL A 212 9.53 -14.34 -30.54
N SER A 213 8.90 -15.21 -31.34
CA SER A 213 7.53 -14.96 -31.82
C SER A 213 6.52 -14.95 -30.66
N LEU A 214 5.59 -13.99 -30.65
CA LEU A 214 4.52 -13.91 -29.65
C LEU A 214 3.66 -15.17 -29.60
N THR A 215 3.35 -15.76 -30.76
CA THR A 215 2.56 -17.00 -30.91
C THR A 215 3.24 -18.23 -30.31
N LEU A 216 4.49 -18.11 -29.82
CA LEU A 216 5.08 -19.15 -28.99
C LEU A 216 4.26 -19.35 -27.69
N LEU A 217 3.68 -18.27 -27.14
CA LEU A 217 2.97 -18.29 -25.86
C LEU A 217 1.60 -17.58 -25.86
N PHE A 218 1.37 -16.66 -26.80
CA PHE A 218 0.19 -15.81 -26.89
C PHE A 218 -0.27 -15.76 -28.35
N ASP A 219 -1.29 -16.56 -28.68
CA ASP A 219 -1.83 -16.68 -30.04
C ASP A 219 -2.88 -15.61 -30.35
N ASP A 220 -3.39 -14.96 -29.31
CA ASP A 220 -4.51 -14.01 -29.32
C ASP A 220 -4.07 -12.54 -29.19
N ILE A 221 -2.77 -12.28 -29.03
CA ILE A 221 -2.21 -10.93 -28.92
C ILE A 221 -1.70 -10.48 -30.29
N GLU A 222 -2.27 -9.39 -30.78
CA GLU A 222 -1.77 -8.73 -31.99
C GLU A 222 -0.46 -7.98 -31.67
N PRO A 223 0.64 -8.21 -32.44
CA PRO A 223 1.95 -7.64 -32.10
C PRO A 223 2.02 -6.11 -32.13
N VAL A 224 1.27 -5.47 -33.02
CA VAL A 224 1.26 -4.01 -33.18
C VAL A 224 -0.18 -3.57 -33.37
N VAL A 225 -0.68 -2.75 -32.45
CA VAL A 225 -2.04 -2.23 -32.47
C VAL A 225 -1.98 -0.71 -32.62
N PRO A 226 -2.20 -0.16 -33.83
CA PRO A 226 -2.40 1.27 -34.01
C PRO A 226 -3.78 1.68 -33.51
N LEU A 227 -3.83 2.73 -32.71
CA LEU A 227 -5.02 3.26 -32.04
C LEU A 227 -5.24 4.70 -32.54
N PRO A 228 -5.80 4.87 -33.76
CA PRO A 228 -6.12 6.20 -34.29
C PRO A 228 -7.22 6.87 -33.46
N ASP A 229 -7.22 8.20 -33.45
CA ASP A 229 -8.21 9.04 -32.77
C ASP A 229 -8.23 8.94 -31.22
N PHE A 230 -7.26 8.26 -30.62
CA PHE A 230 -7.06 8.29 -29.16
C PHE A 230 -6.47 9.64 -28.74
N THR A 231 -6.99 10.20 -27.65
CA THR A 231 -6.54 11.50 -27.13
C THR A 231 -5.42 11.38 -26.10
N ARG A 232 -5.21 10.16 -25.58
CA ARG A 232 -4.29 9.87 -24.47
C ARG A 232 -3.75 8.44 -24.55
N PRO A 233 -2.65 8.15 -23.85
CA PRO A 233 -2.18 6.77 -23.70
C PRO A 233 -3.23 5.91 -22.99
N THR A 234 -3.30 4.64 -23.36
CA THR A 234 -4.20 3.67 -22.71
C THR A 234 -3.63 3.13 -21.39
N PHE A 235 -2.46 3.62 -20.97
CA PHE A 235 -1.91 3.40 -19.64
C PHE A 235 -2.00 4.68 -18.80
N ILE A 236 -2.21 4.51 -17.51
CA ILE A 236 -2.33 5.60 -16.53
C ILE A 236 -1.31 5.31 -15.43
N TYR A 237 -0.35 6.22 -15.21
CA TYR A 237 0.62 6.09 -14.14
C TYR A 237 0.19 6.91 -12.91
N ILE A 238 -0.07 6.21 -11.80
CA ILE A 238 -0.44 6.84 -10.53
C ILE A 238 0.71 6.70 -9.54
N LYS A 239 1.07 7.79 -8.86
CA LYS A 239 2.13 7.86 -7.86
C LYS A 239 1.65 8.56 -6.58
N PRO A 240 2.29 8.27 -5.43
CA PRO A 240 2.06 9.05 -4.21
C PRO A 240 2.29 10.54 -4.46
N ASN A 241 1.44 11.42 -3.90
CA ASN A 241 1.56 12.86 -4.07
C ASN A 241 2.63 13.47 -3.16
N ILE A 242 3.88 13.06 -3.39
CA ILE A 242 5.08 13.54 -2.72
C ILE A 242 6.18 13.78 -3.74
N ALA A 243 6.96 14.85 -3.53
CA ALA A 243 8.04 15.19 -4.42
C ALA A 243 9.16 14.13 -4.37
N ASN A 244 9.68 13.75 -5.54
CA ASN A 244 10.83 12.86 -5.64
C ASN A 244 12.12 13.61 -5.27
N ASN A 245 12.54 13.48 -4.01
CA ASN A 245 13.79 14.07 -3.52
C ASN A 245 15.04 13.18 -3.71
N LYS A 246 14.88 11.99 -4.31
CA LYS A 246 16.01 11.10 -4.64
C LYS A 246 16.57 11.42 -6.02
N ASN A 247 15.68 11.75 -6.96
CA ASN A 247 16.03 12.22 -8.29
C ASN A 247 15.00 13.28 -8.72
N LEU A 248 15.40 14.55 -8.65
CA LEU A 248 14.55 15.72 -8.91
C LEU A 248 14.05 15.81 -10.37
N THR A 249 14.69 15.06 -11.28
CA THR A 249 14.34 15.04 -12.71
C THR A 249 13.59 13.79 -13.13
N SER A 250 13.41 12.82 -12.22
CA SER A 250 12.71 11.57 -12.52
C SER A 250 11.20 11.81 -12.55
N PRO A 251 10.48 11.32 -13.57
CA PRO A 251 9.02 11.34 -13.57
C PRO A 251 8.41 10.32 -12.59
N LEU A 252 9.20 9.35 -12.13
CA LEU A 252 8.77 8.30 -11.21
C LEU A 252 8.58 8.86 -9.78
N GLY A 253 7.55 8.37 -9.10
CA GLY A 253 7.31 8.67 -7.69
C GLY A 253 8.23 7.91 -6.74
N ILE A 254 8.14 8.26 -5.45
CA ILE A 254 8.88 7.60 -4.37
C ILE A 254 7.90 6.98 -3.38
N SER A 255 8.32 5.94 -2.67
CA SER A 255 7.49 5.34 -1.61
C SER A 255 7.20 6.35 -0.49
N VAL A 256 6.04 6.23 0.17
CA VAL A 256 5.65 7.09 1.31
C VAL A 256 6.66 7.08 2.46
N TYR A 257 7.37 5.97 2.64
CA TYR A 257 8.38 5.84 3.69
C TYR A 257 9.81 6.07 3.19
N ALA A 258 9.99 6.52 1.93
CA ALA A 258 11.31 6.75 1.32
C ALA A 258 12.16 7.80 2.07
N ASN A 259 11.51 8.67 2.85
CA ASN A 259 12.15 9.72 3.65
C ASN A 259 12.31 9.35 5.13
N ALA A 260 11.87 8.15 5.53
CA ALA A 260 11.90 7.68 6.91
C ALA A 260 12.75 6.41 7.09
N LEU A 261 13.67 6.12 6.16
CA LEU A 261 14.46 4.87 6.18
C LEU A 261 15.32 4.71 7.44
N ASP A 262 15.94 5.79 7.91
CA ASP A 262 16.75 5.76 9.15
C ASP A 262 15.89 5.51 10.38
N THR A 263 14.71 6.13 10.43
CA THR A 263 13.71 5.93 11.48
C THR A 263 13.23 4.49 11.50
N LEU A 264 12.88 3.93 10.34
CA LEU A 264 12.49 2.53 10.22
C LEU A 264 13.62 1.59 10.66
N LYS A 265 14.87 1.88 10.26
CA LYS A 265 16.05 1.10 10.68
C LYS A 265 16.27 1.12 12.17
N THR A 266 16.05 2.27 12.78
CA THR A 266 16.12 2.45 14.22
C THR A 266 15.00 1.68 14.92
N LEU A 267 13.77 1.74 14.43
CA LEU A 267 12.63 1.00 14.95
C LEU A 267 12.85 -0.52 14.90
N ASP A 268 13.34 -1.05 13.78
CA ASP A 268 13.67 -2.46 13.67
C ASP A 268 14.81 -2.89 14.61
N LEU A 269 15.80 -2.03 14.82
CA LEU A 269 16.88 -2.29 15.78
C LEU A 269 16.35 -2.30 17.23
N MET A 270 15.50 -1.35 17.58
CA MET A 270 14.89 -1.26 18.90
C MET A 270 13.96 -2.44 19.17
N PHE A 271 13.18 -2.85 18.18
CA PHE A 271 12.30 -4.01 18.28
C PHE A 271 13.08 -5.32 18.42
N ASP A 272 14.16 -5.51 17.66
CA ASP A 272 15.05 -6.66 17.83
C ASP A 272 15.73 -6.65 19.21
N SER A 273 16.19 -5.48 19.68
CA SER A 273 16.81 -5.32 21.00
C SER A 273 15.82 -5.62 22.12
N TYR A 274 14.57 -5.18 21.99
CA TYR A 274 13.50 -5.50 22.91
C TYR A 274 13.26 -7.01 23.00
N TYR A 275 13.23 -7.71 21.86
CA TYR A 275 13.18 -9.18 21.86
C TYR A 275 14.42 -9.81 22.51
N GLN A 276 15.63 -9.29 22.24
CA GLN A 276 16.85 -9.79 22.88
C GLN A 276 16.82 -9.60 24.40
N GLU A 277 16.20 -8.53 24.92
CA GLU A 277 16.05 -8.30 26.35
C GLU A 277 15.34 -9.48 27.03
N PHE A 278 14.23 -9.97 26.46
CA PHE A 278 13.55 -11.15 27.00
C PHE A 278 14.35 -12.43 26.80
N LYS A 279 15.04 -12.57 25.65
CA LYS A 279 15.82 -13.77 25.36
C LYS A 279 17.02 -13.92 26.29
N LEU A 280 17.72 -12.82 26.58
CA LEU A 280 18.91 -12.77 27.43
C LEU A 280 18.55 -12.65 28.92
N GLY A 281 17.45 -11.96 29.22
CA GLY A 281 16.90 -11.77 30.57
C GLY A 281 16.22 -13.01 31.16
N LYS A 282 16.16 -14.13 30.41
CA LYS A 282 15.78 -15.44 30.97
C LYS A 282 16.62 -15.73 32.21
N LYS A 283 15.96 -16.07 33.31
CA LYS A 283 16.60 -16.41 34.58
C LYS A 283 17.61 -17.54 34.39
N LYS A 284 18.82 -17.35 34.92
CA LYS A 284 19.86 -18.40 34.93
C LYS A 284 20.26 -18.70 36.37
N VAL A 285 20.23 -19.97 36.72
CA VAL A 285 20.64 -20.50 38.02
C VAL A 285 21.94 -21.26 37.80
N LEU A 286 23.04 -20.70 38.28
CA LEU A 286 24.33 -21.36 38.25
C LEU A 286 24.42 -22.35 39.41
N VAL A 287 24.55 -23.63 39.09
CA VAL A 287 24.67 -24.72 40.07
C VAL A 287 26.10 -25.28 40.00
N PRO A 288 26.83 -25.38 41.13
CA PRO A 288 28.14 -26.03 41.12
C PRO A 288 28.00 -27.50 40.78
N SER A 289 28.93 -28.01 39.98
CA SER A 289 28.94 -29.44 39.60
C SER A 289 28.91 -30.41 40.80
N SER A 290 29.43 -30.03 41.96
CA SER A 290 29.40 -30.81 43.20
C SER A 290 28.01 -31.03 43.81
N PHE A 291 26.99 -30.27 43.37
CA PHE A 291 25.61 -30.38 43.88
C PHE A 291 24.75 -31.35 43.08
N VAL A 292 25.24 -31.82 41.92
CA VAL A 292 24.50 -32.75 41.06
C VAL A 292 24.92 -34.19 41.39
N LYS A 293 23.96 -34.99 41.87
CA LYS A 293 24.18 -36.43 42.07
C LYS A 293 24.26 -37.13 40.72
N THR A 294 25.21 -38.05 40.58
CA THR A 294 25.31 -38.95 39.42
C THR A 294 24.83 -40.34 39.82
N ALA A 295 23.89 -40.91 39.06
CA ALA A 295 23.54 -42.32 39.14
C ALA A 295 24.39 -43.11 38.17
N VAL A 296 24.84 -44.29 38.59
CA VAL A 296 25.47 -45.27 37.71
C VAL A 296 24.41 -46.31 37.34
N GLY A 297 24.08 -46.42 36.06
CA GLY A 297 23.20 -47.46 35.53
C GLY A 297 23.84 -48.85 35.66
N PHE A 298 23.01 -49.89 35.56
CA PHE A 298 23.47 -51.29 35.63
C PHE A 298 24.44 -51.68 34.50
N ASP A 299 24.49 -50.88 33.43
CA ASP A 299 25.40 -50.99 32.29
C ASP A 299 26.72 -50.21 32.46
N GLY A 300 26.91 -49.54 33.60
CA GLY A 300 28.07 -48.69 33.87
C GLY A 300 27.96 -47.27 33.29
N SER A 301 26.86 -46.92 32.63
CA SER A 301 26.62 -45.54 32.16
C SER A 301 26.35 -44.60 33.34
N THR A 302 26.90 -43.40 33.30
CA THR A 302 26.71 -42.40 34.37
C THR A 302 25.66 -41.38 33.93
N THR A 303 24.52 -41.34 34.59
CA THR A 303 23.43 -40.39 34.32
C THR A 303 23.38 -39.37 35.46
N GLN A 304 23.60 -38.10 35.15
CA GLN A 304 23.42 -37.02 36.11
C GLN A 304 21.92 -36.77 36.35
N TYR A 305 21.47 -36.57 37.60
CA TYR A 305 20.08 -36.21 37.94
C TYR A 305 19.76 -34.73 37.62
N PHE A 306 20.47 -34.14 36.67
CA PHE A 306 20.31 -32.77 36.24
C PHE A 306 19.74 -32.78 34.84
N ASP A 307 18.60 -32.12 34.65
CA ASP A 307 18.03 -31.94 33.33
C ASP A 307 18.85 -30.90 32.57
N SER A 308 19.82 -31.37 31.78
CA SER A 308 20.65 -30.52 30.93
C SER A 308 19.86 -29.81 29.82
N THR A 309 18.57 -30.12 29.67
CA THR A 309 17.67 -29.45 28.71
C THR A 309 16.87 -28.31 29.34
N ASP A 310 16.95 -28.11 30.66
CA ASP A 310 16.31 -26.97 31.33
C ASP A 310 17.11 -25.68 31.08
N GLU A 311 16.50 -24.75 30.33
CA GLU A 311 17.11 -23.46 29.96
C GLU A 311 17.44 -22.56 31.17
N ALA A 312 16.88 -22.84 32.35
CA ALA A 312 17.11 -22.06 33.56
C ALA A 312 18.38 -22.47 34.32
N PHE A 313 18.90 -23.69 34.15
CA PHE A 313 20.00 -24.17 34.98
C PHE A 313 21.30 -24.37 34.19
N PHE A 314 22.42 -23.88 34.73
CA PHE A 314 23.75 -24.03 34.13
C PHE A 314 24.75 -24.56 35.14
N LEU A 315 25.48 -25.61 34.77
CA LEU A 315 26.56 -26.15 35.59
C LEU A 315 27.84 -25.37 35.36
N TYR A 316 28.53 -25.03 36.45
CA TYR A 316 29.88 -24.46 36.38
C TYR A 316 30.85 -25.24 37.26
N GLN A 317 32.12 -25.23 36.85
CA GLN A 317 33.23 -25.78 37.64
C GLN A 317 33.66 -24.70 38.64
N GLY A 318 33.23 -24.86 39.89
CA GLY A 318 33.61 -24.03 41.01
C GLY A 318 33.41 -24.79 42.31
N ASP A 319 34.26 -24.50 43.29
CA ASP A 319 34.15 -25.07 44.63
C ASP A 319 33.00 -24.43 45.41
N GLN A 320 32.54 -25.11 46.46
CA GLN A 320 31.64 -24.50 47.44
C GLN A 320 32.32 -23.27 48.06
N ASP A 321 31.58 -22.18 48.23
CA ASP A 321 32.02 -21.11 49.11
C ASP A 321 32.00 -21.59 50.57
N ASP A 322 32.76 -20.92 51.45
CA ASP A 322 32.94 -21.32 52.86
C ASP A 322 31.62 -21.40 53.68
N ASN A 323 30.51 -20.88 53.12
CA ASN A 323 29.18 -20.84 53.73
C ASN A 323 28.16 -21.82 53.09
N GLY A 324 28.55 -22.65 52.13
CA GLY A 324 27.66 -23.63 51.50
C GLY A 324 26.55 -23.04 50.61
N LYS A 325 26.65 -21.77 50.21
CA LYS A 325 25.73 -21.08 49.28
C LYS A 325 26.38 -20.87 47.91
N ALA A 326 26.61 -21.99 47.23
CA ALA A 326 27.31 -21.98 45.96
C ALA A 326 26.38 -21.86 44.72
N ILE A 327 25.05 -21.84 44.92
CA ILE A 327 24.06 -21.57 43.87
C ILE A 327 23.94 -20.06 43.67
N LYS A 328 24.18 -19.57 42.45
CA LYS A 328 24.05 -18.15 42.10
C LYS A 328 22.86 -17.93 41.18
N ASP A 329 21.95 -17.05 41.60
CA ASP A 329 20.86 -16.54 40.76
C ASP A 329 21.38 -15.37 39.92
N ILE A 330 21.32 -15.51 38.61
CA ILE A 330 21.56 -14.44 37.65
C ILE A 330 20.20 -14.11 37.04
N SER A 331 19.55 -13.12 37.62
CA SER A 331 18.37 -12.47 37.07
C SER A 331 18.73 -11.02 36.73
N VAL A 332 18.22 -10.55 35.59
CA VAL A 332 18.36 -9.18 35.13
C VAL A 332 16.96 -8.59 35.05
N GLU A 333 16.80 -7.37 35.53
CA GLU A 333 15.55 -6.63 35.38
C GLU A 333 15.30 -6.31 33.90
N ILE A 334 14.13 -6.68 33.39
CA ILE A 334 13.74 -6.44 32.01
C ILE A 334 13.23 -5.01 31.90
N ARG A 335 13.91 -4.17 31.10
CA ARG A 335 13.59 -2.74 30.89
C ARG A 335 12.41 -2.50 29.94
N SER A 336 11.30 -3.18 30.21
CA SER A 336 10.18 -3.23 29.26
C SER A 336 9.55 -1.86 29.03
N THR A 337 9.39 -1.07 30.10
CA THR A 337 8.75 0.24 30.04
C THR A 337 9.57 1.22 29.22
N GLU A 338 10.88 1.31 29.47
CA GLU A 338 11.78 2.21 28.75
C GLU A 338 11.86 1.87 27.26
N PHE A 339 11.83 0.57 26.91
CA PHE A 339 11.76 0.14 25.52
C PHE A 339 10.45 0.58 24.86
N ILE A 340 9.30 0.36 25.50
CA ILE A 340 7.99 0.75 24.97
C ILE A 340 7.92 2.26 24.76
N GLU A 341 8.31 3.06 25.76
CA GLU A 341 8.32 4.52 25.68
C GLU A 341 9.23 5.02 24.55
N SER A 342 10.43 4.44 24.42
CA SER A 342 11.37 4.80 23.36
C SER A 342 10.84 4.44 21.97
N ILE A 343 10.22 3.26 21.82
CA ILE A 343 9.62 2.83 20.56
C ILE A 343 8.43 3.73 20.21
N ASN A 344 7.54 4.04 21.17
CA ASN A 344 6.41 4.96 20.95
C ASN A 344 6.88 6.35 20.52
N ALA A 345 7.94 6.90 21.13
CA ALA A 345 8.53 8.17 20.71
C ALA A 345 8.98 8.13 19.24
N MET A 346 9.56 7.01 18.81
CA MET A 346 10.05 6.86 17.44
C MET A 346 8.93 6.57 16.43
N LEU A 347 7.87 5.87 16.85
CA LEU A 347 6.66 5.71 16.05
C LEU A 347 5.94 7.04 15.80
N ARG A 348 5.94 7.97 16.76
CA ARG A 348 5.41 9.34 16.57
C ARG A 348 6.19 10.12 15.53
N ILE A 349 7.53 10.07 15.59
CA ILE A 349 8.40 10.69 14.57
C ILE A 349 8.15 10.05 13.20
N TYR A 350 8.06 8.71 13.16
CA TYR A 350 7.79 7.98 11.93
C TYR A 350 6.45 8.40 11.31
N ALA A 351 5.37 8.47 12.10
CA ALA A 351 4.06 8.90 11.65
C ALA A 351 4.13 10.28 10.99
N MET A 352 4.72 11.27 11.68
CA MET A 352 4.88 12.62 11.12
C MET A 352 5.69 12.63 9.81
N GLN A 353 6.76 11.84 9.72
CA GLN A 353 7.59 11.75 8.51
C GLN A 353 6.84 11.19 7.29
N VAL A 354 5.82 10.35 7.51
CA VAL A 354 4.98 9.78 6.45
C VAL A 354 3.66 10.55 6.27
N GLY A 355 3.53 11.75 6.87
CA GLY A 355 2.34 12.59 6.77
C GLY A 355 1.14 12.05 7.56
N LEU A 356 1.38 11.21 8.55
CA LEU A 356 0.36 10.68 9.43
C LEU A 356 0.46 11.35 10.79
N SER A 357 -0.68 11.42 11.46
CA SER A 357 -0.76 12.00 12.79
C SER A 357 0.07 11.19 13.79
N ALA A 358 0.72 11.87 14.74
CA ALA A 358 1.64 11.23 15.68
C ALA A 358 1.04 10.04 16.46
N GLY A 359 -0.28 10.04 16.70
CA GLY A 359 -1.00 8.96 17.39
C GLY A 359 -1.31 7.72 16.55
N THR A 360 -1.04 7.73 15.23
CA THR A 360 -1.46 6.66 14.30
C THR A 360 -0.79 5.32 14.60
N PHE A 361 0.48 5.34 15.02
CA PHE A 361 1.23 4.15 15.41
C PHE A 361 1.61 4.29 16.90
N THR A 362 0.93 3.56 17.79
CA THR A 362 1.21 3.55 19.23
C THR A 362 0.93 2.18 19.83
N PHE A 363 1.69 1.82 20.87
CA PHE A 363 1.45 0.63 21.69
C PHE A 363 0.62 0.90 22.94
N ASP A 364 0.32 2.16 23.25
CA ASP A 364 -0.45 2.54 24.44
C ASP A 364 -1.94 2.24 24.26
N GLU A 365 -2.61 1.78 25.32
CA GLU A 365 -4.08 1.74 25.36
C GLU A 365 -4.62 3.16 25.24
N ASN A 366 -5.57 3.35 24.31
CA ASN A 366 -6.29 4.62 24.13
C ASN A 366 -6.99 5.02 25.45
N GLY A 367 -6.29 5.77 26.30
CA GLY A 367 -6.91 6.51 27.39
C GLY A 367 -7.96 7.47 26.83
N LEU A 368 -8.92 7.87 27.68
CA LEU A 368 -9.94 8.87 27.36
C LEU A 368 -9.27 10.19 26.92
N LYS A 369 -9.04 10.33 25.61
CA LYS A 369 -8.57 11.57 24.98
C LYS A 369 -9.74 12.55 24.89
N THR A 370 -9.44 13.83 25.09
CA THR A 370 -10.44 14.88 24.93
C THR A 370 -10.75 15.07 23.45
N ALA A 371 -12.01 15.33 23.08
CA ALA A 371 -12.46 15.41 21.68
C ALA A 371 -11.63 16.39 20.83
N THR A 372 -11.15 17.49 21.40
CA THR A 372 -10.33 18.50 20.72
C THR A 372 -8.92 18.01 20.35
N GLU A 373 -8.32 17.15 21.18
CA GLU A 373 -7.04 16.49 20.88
C GLU A 373 -7.22 15.47 19.75
N VAL A 374 -8.35 14.75 19.73
CA VAL A 374 -8.69 13.82 18.63
C VAL A 374 -8.90 14.56 17.30
N VAL A 375 -9.51 15.74 17.32
CA VAL A 375 -9.71 16.59 16.12
C VAL A 375 -8.37 17.09 15.57
N SER A 376 -7.48 17.57 16.44
CA SER A 376 -6.15 18.05 16.02
C SER A 376 -5.25 16.89 15.55
N GLU A 377 -5.33 15.74 16.23
CA GLU A 377 -4.67 14.50 15.84
C GLU A 377 -5.27 13.86 14.57
N LYS A 378 -6.41 14.26 14.03
CA LYS A 378 -6.92 13.68 12.75
C LYS A 378 -6.67 14.58 11.55
N SER A 379 -6.31 15.85 11.75
CA SER A 379 -6.16 16.83 10.67
C SER A 379 -5.01 16.52 9.71
N GLU A 380 -3.85 16.10 10.21
CA GLU A 380 -2.67 15.80 9.36
C GLU A 380 -2.92 14.59 8.45
N THR A 381 -3.45 13.51 9.02
CA THR A 381 -3.85 12.32 8.26
C THR A 381 -4.90 12.64 7.20
N TYR A 382 -5.88 13.51 7.52
CA TYR A 382 -6.89 13.96 6.56
C TYR A 382 -6.28 14.80 5.42
N GLN A 383 -5.35 15.70 5.71
CA GLN A 383 -4.67 16.50 4.69
C GLN A 383 -3.83 15.62 3.76
N THR A 384 -3.09 14.67 4.32
CA THR A 384 -2.31 13.70 3.53
C THR A 384 -3.20 12.82 2.67
N LYS A 385 -4.31 12.32 3.21
CA LYS A 385 -5.33 11.60 2.43
C LYS A 385 -5.78 12.44 1.24
N ASN A 386 -6.26 13.66 1.48
CA ASN A 386 -6.80 14.52 0.42
C ASN A 386 -5.74 14.82 -0.65
N SER A 387 -4.50 15.07 -0.25
CA SER A 387 -3.39 15.31 -1.17
C SER A 387 -3.16 14.11 -2.11
N HIS A 388 -3.09 12.89 -1.56
CA HIS A 388 -2.90 11.68 -2.36
C HIS A 388 -4.14 11.35 -3.21
N SER A 389 -5.35 11.58 -2.68
CA SER A 389 -6.61 11.34 -3.38
C SER A 389 -6.73 12.16 -4.67
N GLN A 390 -6.10 13.33 -4.78
CA GLN A 390 -6.12 14.14 -6.01
C GLN A 390 -5.53 13.39 -7.22
N LEU A 391 -4.34 12.78 -7.07
CA LEU A 391 -3.71 12.03 -8.16
C LEU A 391 -4.44 10.71 -8.45
N ILE A 392 -5.03 10.10 -7.43
CA ILE A 392 -5.87 8.90 -7.59
C ILE A 392 -7.15 9.24 -8.35
N GLU A 393 -7.80 10.36 -8.00
CA GLU A 393 -9.00 10.85 -8.68
C GLU A 393 -8.72 11.10 -10.15
N GLN A 394 -7.66 11.88 -10.45
CA GLN A 394 -7.24 12.16 -11.81
C GLN A 394 -7.01 10.87 -12.59
N GLY A 395 -6.25 9.92 -12.03
CA GLY A 395 -5.97 8.65 -12.69
C GLY A 395 -7.23 7.79 -12.92
N ILE A 396 -8.21 7.82 -12.01
CA ILE A 396 -9.51 7.15 -12.22
C ILE A 396 -10.28 7.80 -13.37
N LYS A 397 -10.31 9.13 -13.45
CA LYS A 397 -10.97 9.85 -14.53
C LYS A 397 -10.33 9.56 -15.89
N GLU A 398 -9.00 9.57 -15.96
CA GLU A 398 -8.24 9.23 -17.18
C GLU A 398 -8.48 7.78 -17.61
N MET A 399 -8.54 6.84 -16.66
CA MET A 399 -8.89 5.46 -16.93
C MET A 399 -10.31 5.33 -17.49
N ILE A 400 -11.27 6.07 -16.96
CA ILE A 400 -12.66 6.06 -17.45
C ILE A 400 -12.74 6.52 -18.90
N VAL A 401 -12.07 7.61 -19.24
CA VAL A 401 -12.01 8.08 -20.64
C VAL A 401 -11.35 7.03 -21.54
N SER A 402 -10.24 6.43 -21.08
CA SER A 402 -9.56 5.35 -21.82
C SER A 402 -10.48 4.12 -22.02
N ILE A 403 -11.32 3.77 -21.04
CA ILE A 403 -12.32 2.68 -21.17
C ILE A 403 -13.33 2.99 -22.27
N LEU A 404 -13.79 4.24 -22.36
CA LEU A 404 -14.73 4.67 -23.39
C LEU A 404 -14.06 4.68 -24.78
N GLU A 405 -12.84 5.18 -24.90
CA GLU A 405 -12.07 5.20 -26.17
C GLU A 405 -11.80 3.78 -26.66
N VAL A 406 -11.28 2.88 -25.82
CA VAL A 406 -11.09 1.47 -26.16
C VAL A 406 -12.42 0.78 -26.48
N GLY A 407 -13.47 1.08 -25.71
CA GLY A 407 -14.82 0.56 -25.95
C GLY A 407 -15.37 0.97 -27.32
N LYS A 408 -15.13 2.22 -27.74
CA LYS A 408 -15.54 2.75 -29.04
C LYS A 408 -14.73 2.14 -30.18
N PHE A 409 -13.41 2.02 -30.00
CA PHE A 409 -12.50 1.39 -30.96
C PHE A 409 -12.90 -0.06 -31.29
N ILE A 410 -13.33 -0.83 -30.30
CA ILE A 410 -13.77 -2.23 -30.50
C ILE A 410 -15.28 -2.39 -30.77
N GLU A 411 -16.00 -1.28 -30.98
CA GLU A 411 -17.45 -1.22 -31.20
C GLU A 411 -18.28 -1.85 -30.06
N ALA A 412 -17.75 -1.87 -28.83
CA ALA A 412 -18.47 -2.32 -27.63
C ALA A 412 -19.25 -1.17 -26.96
N TYR A 413 -18.88 0.08 -27.27
CA TYR A 413 -19.53 1.30 -26.81
C TYR A 413 -19.82 2.21 -28.00
N SER A 414 -21.03 2.75 -28.07
CA SER A 414 -21.50 3.59 -29.19
C SER A 414 -21.81 5.03 -28.79
N GLY A 415 -21.63 5.39 -27.52
CA GLY A 415 -21.90 6.74 -27.03
C GLY A 415 -20.73 7.69 -27.28
N ASP A 416 -20.86 8.88 -26.71
CA ASP A 416 -19.83 9.92 -26.79
C ASP A 416 -18.77 9.71 -25.71
N ILE A 417 -17.54 10.10 -26.04
CA ILE A 417 -16.46 10.12 -25.05
C ILE A 417 -16.70 11.34 -24.16
N VAL A 418 -16.82 11.11 -22.86
CA VAL A 418 -17.08 12.20 -21.89
C VAL A 418 -15.79 12.93 -21.54
N GLU A 419 -15.93 14.20 -21.16
CA GLU A 419 -14.82 15.02 -20.69
C GLU A 419 -14.43 14.67 -19.24
N LEU A 420 -13.22 15.03 -18.80
CA LEU A 420 -12.74 14.71 -17.46
C LEU A 420 -13.54 15.42 -16.35
N ASP A 421 -14.07 16.61 -16.61
CA ASP A 421 -14.81 17.43 -15.66
C ASP A 421 -16.23 16.93 -15.41
N THR A 422 -16.79 16.12 -16.32
CA THR A 422 -18.10 15.47 -16.16
C THR A 422 -18.04 14.18 -15.34
N ILE A 423 -16.85 13.80 -14.86
CA ILE A 423 -16.63 12.63 -14.02
C ILE A 423 -16.37 13.09 -12.59
N THR A 424 -17.08 12.51 -11.62
CA THR A 424 -16.88 12.77 -10.19
C THR A 424 -16.54 11.47 -9.46
N VAL A 425 -15.52 11.51 -8.61
CA VAL A 425 -15.14 10.39 -7.72
C VAL A 425 -15.31 10.83 -6.27
N ASP A 426 -16.34 10.32 -5.60
CA ASP A 426 -16.56 10.57 -4.18
C ASP A 426 -15.80 9.52 -3.34
N PHE A 427 -14.73 9.95 -2.66
CA PHE A 427 -14.00 9.12 -1.70
C PHE A 427 -14.71 9.08 -0.34
N ASP A 428 -14.61 7.95 0.37
CA ASP A 428 -15.18 7.81 1.71
C ASP A 428 -14.34 8.53 2.77
N ASP A 429 -14.86 9.64 3.30
CA ASP A 429 -14.23 10.45 4.35
C ASP A 429 -14.47 9.95 5.78
N SER A 430 -15.29 8.91 5.97
CA SER A 430 -15.69 8.46 7.32
C SER A 430 -14.53 7.99 8.22
N ILE A 431 -13.41 7.56 7.64
CA ILE A 431 -12.24 7.10 8.40
C ILE A 431 -11.45 8.29 9.00
N ALA A 432 -11.51 9.45 8.36
CA ALA A 432 -10.66 10.59 8.67
C ALA A 432 -11.43 11.81 9.21
N GLN A 433 -12.74 11.91 8.93
CA GLN A 433 -13.58 13.00 9.39
C GLN A 433 -14.31 12.63 10.68
N ASP A 434 -14.43 13.61 11.57
CA ASP A 434 -15.23 13.51 12.79
C ASP A 434 -16.73 13.61 12.43
N GLU A 435 -17.52 12.65 12.90
CA GLU A 435 -18.96 12.57 12.61
C GLU A 435 -19.66 13.85 13.09
N ASP A 436 -19.38 14.34 14.31
CA ASP A 436 -19.99 15.55 14.87
C ASP A 436 -19.72 16.79 14.03
N THR A 437 -18.49 16.95 13.53
CA THR A 437 -18.14 18.06 12.63
C THR A 437 -18.92 17.99 11.32
N THR A 438 -19.07 16.79 10.77
CA THR A 438 -19.79 16.53 9.51
C THR A 438 -21.28 16.85 9.67
N ILE A 439 -21.88 16.34 10.74
CA ILE A 439 -23.28 16.57 11.11
C ILE A 439 -23.54 18.05 11.29
N ASN A 440 -22.69 18.75 12.06
CA ASN A 440 -22.84 20.17 12.32
C ASN A 440 -22.72 20.99 11.03
N ARG A 441 -21.77 20.66 10.13
CA ARG A 441 -21.61 21.34 8.83
C ARG A 441 -22.89 21.25 8.00
N TYR A 442 -23.39 20.03 7.77
CA TYR A 442 -24.55 19.82 6.90
C TYR A 442 -25.86 20.28 7.54
N THR A 443 -26.00 20.15 8.87
CA THR A 443 -27.13 20.71 9.61
C THR A 443 -27.16 22.23 9.48
N ASN A 444 -26.03 22.90 9.64
CA ASN A 444 -25.93 24.35 9.47
C ASN A 444 -26.19 24.80 8.03
N ALA A 445 -25.60 24.12 7.03
CA ALA A 445 -25.83 24.43 5.62
C ALA A 445 -27.32 24.31 5.24
N LYS A 446 -28.00 23.26 5.71
CA LYS A 446 -29.45 23.09 5.51
C LYS A 446 -30.25 24.16 6.24
N ASN A 447 -29.88 24.51 7.47
CA ASN A 447 -30.57 25.56 8.23
C ASN A 447 -30.40 26.95 7.60
N GLN A 448 -29.29 27.18 6.90
CA GLN A 448 -29.04 28.38 6.10
C GLN A 448 -29.66 28.33 4.69
N GLY A 449 -30.34 27.23 4.34
CA GLY A 449 -31.00 27.07 3.03
C GLY A 449 -30.03 26.83 1.87
N MET A 450 -28.77 26.48 2.12
CA MET A 450 -27.76 26.25 1.09
C MET A 450 -27.91 24.91 0.38
N ILE A 451 -28.51 23.92 1.05
CA ILE A 451 -28.67 22.56 0.52
C ILE A 451 -30.06 21.99 0.88
N PRO A 452 -30.62 21.08 0.06
CA PRO A 452 -31.85 20.35 0.37
C PRO A 452 -31.71 19.44 1.60
N LEU A 453 -32.84 19.15 2.28
CA LEU A 453 -32.88 18.25 3.44
C LEU A 453 -32.32 16.86 3.12
N LYS A 454 -32.67 16.31 1.95
CA LYS A 454 -32.21 15.00 1.48
C LYS A 454 -30.68 14.93 1.44
N ILE A 455 -30.04 15.91 0.81
CA ILE A 455 -28.57 15.99 0.73
C ILE A 455 -27.96 16.14 2.12
N ALA A 456 -28.58 16.93 2.99
CA ALA A 456 -28.11 17.11 4.35
C ALA A 456 -28.16 15.81 5.16
N LEU A 457 -29.26 15.04 5.08
CA LEU A 457 -29.39 13.75 5.77
C LEU A 457 -28.40 12.72 5.23
N GLN A 458 -28.32 12.60 3.90
CA GLN A 458 -27.43 11.65 3.23
C GLN A 458 -25.97 11.90 3.62
N ARG A 459 -25.52 13.15 3.58
CA ARG A 459 -24.12 13.51 3.84
C ARG A 459 -23.80 13.64 5.33
N ALA A 460 -24.74 14.02 6.19
CA ALA A 460 -24.54 14.09 7.64
C ALA A 460 -24.45 12.70 8.28
N TRP A 461 -25.28 11.75 7.83
CA TRP A 461 -25.43 10.43 8.45
C TRP A 461 -24.85 9.28 7.62
N ASN A 462 -24.24 9.59 6.48
CA ASN A 462 -23.67 8.61 5.56
C ASN A 462 -24.64 7.48 5.18
N ILE A 463 -25.92 7.84 5.02
CA ILE A 463 -26.99 6.91 4.64
C ILE A 463 -27.18 6.92 3.12
N THR A 464 -27.81 5.88 2.58
CA THR A 464 -28.14 5.79 1.17
C THR A 464 -29.20 6.81 0.76
N GLU A 465 -29.35 7.03 -0.54
CA GLU A 465 -30.40 7.92 -1.06
C GLU A 465 -31.80 7.46 -0.64
N SER A 466 -32.05 6.15 -0.70
CA SER A 466 -33.32 5.53 -0.29
C SER A 466 -33.59 5.75 1.21
N GLU A 467 -32.58 5.55 2.06
CA GLU A 467 -32.72 5.79 3.50
C GLU A 467 -32.94 7.27 3.80
N ALA A 468 -32.28 8.17 3.07
CA ALA A 468 -32.48 9.62 3.22
C ALA A 468 -33.91 10.04 2.83
N ASP A 469 -34.50 9.41 1.80
CA ASP A 469 -35.90 9.63 1.43
C ASP A 469 -36.85 9.15 2.53
N GLU A 470 -36.63 7.94 3.08
CA GLU A 470 -37.41 7.42 4.20
C GLU A 470 -37.35 8.35 5.43
N TRP A 471 -36.17 8.84 5.77
CA TRP A 471 -35.99 9.76 6.91
C TRP A 471 -36.66 11.11 6.66
N ALA A 472 -36.57 11.64 5.44
CA ALA A 472 -37.25 12.87 5.06
C ALA A 472 -38.78 12.73 5.16
N GLU A 473 -39.33 11.57 4.76
CA GLU A 473 -40.75 11.26 4.93
C GLU A 473 -41.16 11.14 6.40
N MET A 474 -40.35 10.49 7.24
CA MET A 474 -40.60 10.39 8.68
C MET A 474 -40.64 11.79 9.31
N LEU A 475 -39.66 12.64 9.01
CA LEU A 475 -39.61 14.03 9.49
C LEU A 475 -40.80 14.87 9.00
N ALA A 476 -41.29 14.62 7.78
CA ALA A 476 -42.48 15.29 7.27
C ALA A 476 -43.75 14.87 8.03
N LYS A 477 -43.87 13.58 8.36
CA LYS A 477 -44.97 13.03 9.18
C LYS A 477 -44.94 13.57 10.61
N GLU A 478 -43.75 13.66 11.22
CA GLU A 478 -43.57 14.24 12.56
C GLU A 478 -44.01 15.71 12.60
N LYS A 479 -43.58 16.52 11.61
CA LYS A 479 -44.01 17.93 11.50
C LYS A 479 -45.51 18.09 11.31
N GLN A 480 -46.16 17.20 10.57
CA GLN A 480 -47.62 17.23 10.41
C GLN A 480 -48.35 16.87 11.70
N ALA A 481 -47.78 15.97 12.52
CA ALA A 481 -48.34 15.60 13.83
C ALA A 481 -48.20 16.70 14.89
N GLU A 482 -47.21 17.59 14.76
CA GLU A 482 -46.96 18.71 15.69
C GLU A 482 -47.78 19.98 15.42
N MET A 483 -48.48 20.10 14.28
CA MET A 483 -49.34 21.25 14.03
C MET A 483 -50.62 21.17 14.90
N PRO A 484 -50.87 22.13 15.81
CA PRO A 484 -52.14 22.17 16.54
C PRO A 484 -53.28 22.49 15.58
N ASN A 485 -54.37 21.71 15.63
CA ASN A 485 -55.65 22.08 15.03
C ASN A 485 -56.19 23.36 15.70
N ASN A 486 -55.73 24.52 15.25
CA ASN A 486 -56.35 25.80 15.59
C ASN A 486 -57.57 26.01 14.70
N ASP A 487 -58.66 25.33 15.05
CA ASP A 487 -59.99 25.58 14.49
C ASP A 487 -60.57 26.84 15.15
N MET A 488 -60.20 28.01 14.64
CA MET A 488 -60.74 29.33 15.04
C MET A 488 -62.05 29.62 14.28
N THR A 489 -63.04 28.74 14.38
CA THR A 489 -64.37 28.88 13.75
C THR A 489 -65.52 29.03 14.76
N GLY A 490 -65.25 29.53 15.98
CA GLY A 490 -66.25 29.59 17.06
C GLY A 490 -66.33 30.85 17.93
N ILE A 491 -65.77 32.00 17.55
CA ILE A 491 -65.84 33.25 18.38
C ILE A 491 -66.26 34.49 17.55
N PHE A 492 -67.30 34.37 16.74
CA PHE A 492 -68.14 35.52 16.42
C PHE A 492 -69.60 35.07 16.56
N GLY A 493 -70.13 35.24 17.76
CA GLY A 493 -71.54 35.09 18.05
C GLY A 493 -72.35 36.21 17.37
N GLU A 494 -73.53 35.83 16.91
CA GLU A 494 -74.58 36.70 16.40
C GLU A 494 -74.97 37.76 17.45
N GLU A 495 -75.03 39.03 17.04
CA GLU A 495 -75.91 40.02 17.68
C GLU A 495 -77.17 40.15 16.81
N GLU A 496 -78.33 39.99 17.45
CA GLU A 496 -79.68 40.23 16.92
C GLU A 496 -79.95 41.69 16.53
#